data_AF-A0A7C0WLY2-F1
#
_entry.id   AF-A0A7C0WLY2-F1
#
_cell.length_a   1.000
_cell.length_b   1.000
_cell.length_c   1.000
_cell.angle_alpha   90.00
_cell.angle_beta   90.00
_cell.angle_gamma   90.00
#
_symmetry.space_group_name_H-M   'P 1'
#
loop_
_entity.id
_entity.type
_entity.pdbx_description
1 polymer ?
#
loop_
_entity_poly.entity_id
_entity_poly.type
_entity_poly.pdbx_seq_one_letter_code
_entity_poly.pdbx_strand_id
1 'polypeptide(L)' 'MKGDFQAWLYCPEGKLVIELDGSRHYSEEGIIRDIRRDRFIESPGLRIPGFSDREIPENLTGVLEKIWSYL' A
#
# COMPACT_ATOMS: atom_id res chain seq x y z
N MET A 1 -1.83 -1.62 -22.22
CA MET A 1 -1.25 -1.44 -20.87
C MET A 1 -1.69 -2.62 -20.03
N LYS A 2 -0.83 -3.62 -19.82
CA LYS A 2 -1.09 -4.64 -18.78
C LYS A 2 -0.77 -3.94 -17.46
N GLY A 3 -1.80 -3.59 -16.70
CA GLY A 3 -1.62 -3.11 -15.34
C GLY A 3 -1.35 -4.32 -14.46
N ASP A 4 -0.17 -4.37 -13.86
CA ASP A 4 0.05 -5.20 -12.68
C ASP A 4 -0.83 -4.60 -11.59
N PHE A 5 -2.07 -5.08 -11.46
CA PHE A 5 -3.04 -4.53 -10.53
C PHE A 5 -2.64 -4.93 -9.11
N GLN A 6 -1.82 -4.09 -8.48
CA GLN A 6 -1.77 -4.02 -7.03
C GLN A 6 -3.08 -3.37 -6.58
N ALA A 7 -3.81 -3.96 -5.64
CA ALA A 7 -5.08 -3.42 -5.19
C ALA A 7 -4.82 -2.33 -4.14
N TRP A 8 -5.41 -1.16 -4.34
CA TRP A 8 -5.27 -0.01 -3.44
C TRP A 8 -6.64 0.43 -2.93
N LEU A 9 -6.77 0.61 -1.62
CA LEU A 9 -7.93 1.25 -1.01
C LEU A 9 -7.57 2.70 -0.72
N TYR A 10 -8.34 3.64 -1.28
CA TYR A 10 -8.13 5.07 -1.07
C TYR A 10 -9.16 5.64 -0.10
N CYS A 11 -8.68 6.32 0.94
CA CYS A 11 -9.48 7.07 1.91
C CYS A 11 -9.05 8.55 1.89
N PRO A 12 -9.78 9.43 1.19
CA PRO A 12 -9.43 10.85 1.08
C PRO A 12 -9.51 11.58 2.41
N GLU A 13 -10.51 11.27 3.25
CA GLU A 13 -10.70 11.91 4.56
C GLU A 13 -9.52 11.66 5.51
N GLY A 14 -8.99 10.43 5.51
CA GLY A 14 -7.83 10.04 6.31
C GLY A 14 -6.47 10.29 5.64
N LYS A 15 -6.46 10.74 4.38
CA LYS A 15 -5.24 10.82 3.54
C LYS A 15 -4.50 9.47 3.46
N LEU A 16 -5.23 8.36 3.34
CA LEU A 16 -4.66 7.02 3.32
C LEU A 16 -4.83 6.36 1.96
N VAL A 17 -3.78 5.63 1.58
CA VAL A 17 -3.71 4.82 0.38
C VAL A 17 -3.19 3.46 0.82
N ILE A 18 -4.08 2.53 1.13
CA ILE A 18 -3.70 1.21 1.67
C ILE A 18 -3.37 0.28 0.51
N GLU A 19 -2.18 -0.31 0.56
CA GLU A 19 -1.71 -1.26 -0.45
C GLU A 19 -1.83 -2.70 0.07
N LEU A 20 -2.49 -3.56 -0.71
CA LEU A 20 -2.49 -5.00 -0.46
C LEU A 20 -1.38 -5.65 -1.30
N ASP A 21 -0.33 -6.11 -0.63
CA ASP A 21 0.87 -6.64 -1.25
C ASP A 21 0.70 -8.12 -1.61
N GLY A 22 0.34 -8.38 -2.87
CA GLY A 22 0.23 -9.72 -3.44
C GLY A 22 1.49 -10.25 -4.12
N SER A 23 2.47 -9.38 -4.43
CA SER A 23 3.75 -9.79 -5.02
C SER A 23 4.65 -8.58 -5.29
N ARG A 24 5.69 -8.38 -4.48
CA ARG A 24 6.80 -7.49 -4.84
C ARG A 24 7.54 -8.06 -6.04
N HIS A 25 7.61 -7.29 -7.12
CA HIS A 25 8.45 -7.64 -8.26
C HIS A 25 9.90 -7.32 -7.91
N TYR A 26 10.69 -8.34 -7.56
CA TYR A 26 12.11 -8.21 -7.20
C TYR A 26 13.05 -7.95 -8.39
N SER A 27 12.55 -7.45 -9.52
CA SER A 27 13.42 -6.95 -10.59
C SER A 27 13.87 -5.53 -10.28
N GLU A 28 15.03 -5.13 -10.79
CA GLU A 28 15.58 -3.79 -10.61
C GLU A 28 14.61 -2.72 -11.16
N GLU A 29 13.94 -3.00 -12.27
CA GLU A 29 12.92 -2.13 -12.85
C GLU A 29 11.65 -2.05 -12.00
N GLY A 30 11.27 -3.15 -11.35
CA GLY A 30 10.14 -3.22 -10.42
C GLY A 30 10.36 -2.32 -9.21
N ILE A 31 11.54 -2.42 -8.61
CA ILE A 31 11.95 -1.59 -7.47
C ILE A 31 11.94 -0.09 -7.84
N ILE A 32 12.52 0.28 -8.99
CA ILE A 32 12.53 1.68 -9.43
C ILE A 32 11.11 2.20 -9.68
N ARG A 33 10.23 1.37 -10.25
CA ARG A 33 8.82 1.71 -10.47
C ARG A 33 8.09 1.95 -9.15
N ASP A 34 8.29 1.07 -8.17
CA ASP A 34 7.63 1.15 -6.87
C ASP A 34 8.11 2.40 -6.11
N ILE A 35 9.42 2.69 -6.09
CA ILE A 35 9.95 3.93 -5.48
C ILE A 35 9.33 5.20 -6.11
N ARG A 36 9.21 5.24 -7.44
CA ARG A 36 8.62 6.41 -8.13
C ARG A 36 7.14 6.57 -7.79
N ARG A 37 6.42 5.47 -7.72
CA ARG A 37 5.00 5.42 -7.37
C ARG A 37 4.77 5.87 -5.93
N ASP A 38 5.54 5.33 -4.99
CA ASP A 38 5.41 5.66 -3.57
C ASP A 38 5.68 7.15 -3.34
N ARG A 39 6.74 7.70 -3.95
CA ARG A 39 7.02 9.15 -3.90
C ARG A 39 5.89 10.02 -4.48
N PHE A 40 5.29 9.59 -5.58
CA PHE A 40 4.17 10.31 -6.18
C PHE A 40 2.97 10.36 -5.23
N ILE A 41 2.64 9.23 -4.61
CA ILE A 41 1.51 9.12 -3.69
C ILE A 41 1.78 9.85 -2.37
N GLU A 42 3.00 9.80 -1.84
CA GLU A 42 3.36 10.52 -0.61
C GLU A 42 3.42 12.05 -0.79
N SER A 43 3.67 12.55 -2.01
CA SER A 43 3.84 13.99 -2.27
C SER A 43 2.67 14.89 -1.86
N PRO A 44 1.38 14.51 -1.99
CA PRO A 44 0.25 15.25 -1.42
C PRO A 44 0.04 15.05 0.09
N GLY A 45 0.94 14.35 0.79
CA GLY A 45 0.81 14.02 2.21
C GLY A 45 -0.05 12.79 2.50
N LEU A 46 -0.20 11.88 1.52
CA LEU A 46 -0.86 10.59 1.73
C LEU A 46 0.11 9.60 2.37
N ARG A 47 -0.42 8.65 3.14
CA ARG A 47 0.36 7.56 3.74
C ARG A 47 0.02 6.23 3.10
N ILE A 48 1.02 5.37 2.94
CA ILE A 48 0.90 4.06 2.28
C ILE A 48 1.25 2.92 3.24
N PRO A 49 0.33 2.50 4.12
CA PRO A 49 0.54 1.26 4.85
C PRO A 49 0.35 0.07 3.91
N GLY A 50 1.44 -0.67 3.68
CA GLY A 50 1.40 -1.97 3.05
C GLY A 50 1.00 -3.07 4.05
N PHE A 51 0.19 -4.01 3.58
CA PHE A 51 -0.18 -5.24 4.29
C PHE A 51 0.07 -6.43 3.38
N SER A 52 0.65 -7.51 3.90
CA SER A 52 0.78 -8.75 3.11
C SER A 52 -0.56 -9.48 3.02
N ASP A 53 -0.75 -10.27 1.96
CA ASP A 53 -1.93 -11.15 1.79
C ASP A 53 -2.17 -12.10 2.97
N ARG A 54 -1.12 -12.39 3.76
CA ARG A 54 -1.20 -13.23 4.96
C ARG A 54 -1.61 -12.44 6.20
N GLU A 55 -1.21 -11.18 6.30
CA GLU A 55 -1.44 -10.35 7.49
C GLU A 55 -2.92 -10.10 7.75
N ILE A 56 -3.74 -10.00 6.69
CA ILE A 56 -5.18 -9.76 6.79
C ILE A 56 -5.92 -10.95 7.44
N PRO A 57 -5.80 -12.19 6.92
CA PRO A 57 -6.45 -13.33 7.55
C PRO A 57 -5.79 -13.76 8.88
N GLU A 58 -4.49 -13.56 9.05
CA GLU A 58 -3.76 -14.02 10.25
C GLU A 58 -3.84 -13.04 11.43
N ASN A 59 -3.97 -11.73 11.17
CA ASN A 59 -3.97 -10.70 12.21
C ASN A 59 -4.80 -9.47 11.84
N LEU A 60 -6.09 -9.68 11.58
CA LEU A 60 -7.01 -8.59 11.24
C LEU A 60 -7.03 -7.47 12.30
N THR A 61 -6.93 -7.82 13.60
CA THR A 61 -6.89 -6.81 14.68
C THR A 61 -5.69 -5.88 14.54
N GLY A 62 -4.48 -6.43 14.33
CA GLY A 62 -3.29 -5.60 14.12
C GLY A 62 -3.36 -4.75 12.85
N VAL A 63 -3.97 -5.27 11.78
CA VAL A 63 -4.25 -4.50 10.56
C VAL A 63 -5.12 -3.28 10.86
N LEU A 64 -6.22 -3.48 11.59
CA LEU A 64 -7.15 -2.40 11.95
C LEU A 64 -6.52 -1.39 12.92
N GLU A 65 -5.76 -1.84 13.93
CA GLU A 65 -5.03 -0.95 14.85
C GLU A 65 -4.02 -0.08 14.10
N LYS A 66 -3.29 -0.66 13.14
CA LYS A 66 -2.35 0.08 12.31
C LYS A 66 -3.08 1.10 11.44
N ILE A 67 -4.18 0.73 10.79
CA ILE A 67 -5.03 1.68 10.05
C ILE A 67 -5.50 2.82 10.96
N TRP A 68 -6.00 2.48 12.17
CA TRP A 68 -6.48 3.45 13.15
C TRP A 68 -5.38 4.43 13.60
N SER A 69 -4.12 3.98 13.71
CA SER A 69 -3.00 4.85 14.08
C SER A 69 -2.67 5.94 13.04
N TYR A 70 -3.24 5.84 11.83
CA TYR A 70 -3.06 6.84 10.78
C TYR A 70 -4.24 7.82 10.64
N LEU A 71 -5.37 7.54 11.29
CA LEU A 71 -6.54 8.42 11.38
C LEU A 71 -6.38 9.40 12.54
#